data_AF-A0A964PZ53-F1
#
_entry.id   AF-A0A964PZ53-F1
#
_cell.length_a   1.000
_cell.length_b   1.000
_cell.length_c   1.000
_cell.angle_alpha   90.00
_cell.angle_beta   90.00
_cell.angle_gamma   90.00
#
_symmetry.space_group_name_H-M   'P 1'
#
loop_
_entity.id
_entity.type
_entity.pdbx_description
1 polymer ?
#
loop_
_entity_poly.entity_id
_entity_poly.type
_entity_poly.pdbx_seq_one_letter_code
_entity_poly.pdbx_strand_id
1 'polypeptide(L)'
;MTYQIPDSRRAAVDAALEALAGAKRVILATHMNADGDGAGSEAALLSLLGETGVEAWIVNPTPFPDLYRFLVPDASRVLDAQGEEAARRCAEADLCVVLDTGEKSRIGRVNPMISASPA
;
A
#
# COMPACT_ATOMS: atom_id res chain seq x y z
N MET A 1 16.06 21.77 -1.77
CA MET A 1 15.63 21.68 -3.18
C MET A 1 14.12 21.48 -3.16
N THR A 2 13.32 22.46 -3.60
CA THR A 2 11.86 22.34 -3.56
C THR A 2 11.43 21.68 -4.86
N TYR A 3 11.10 20.38 -4.82
CA TYR A 3 10.52 19.70 -5.97
C TYR A 3 9.22 20.40 -6.36
N GLN A 4 9.00 20.61 -7.66
CA GLN A 4 7.76 21.15 -8.20
C GLN A 4 7.07 20.07 -9.03
N ILE A 5 5.80 19.80 -8.73
CA ILE A 5 5.01 18.81 -9.45
C ILE A 5 4.72 19.36 -10.86
N PRO A 6 5.09 18.64 -11.94
CA PRO A 6 4.75 19.04 -13.30
C PRO A 6 3.24 19.16 -13.49
N ASP A 7 2.77 20.14 -14.27
CA ASP A 7 1.33 20.37 -14.46
C ASP A 7 0.60 19.15 -15.06
N SER A 8 1.28 18.37 -15.89
CA SER A 8 0.76 17.11 -16.44
C SER A 8 0.46 16.03 -15.39
N ARG A 9 1.02 16.15 -14.18
CA ARG A 9 0.82 15.22 -13.06
C ARG A 9 -0.05 15.77 -11.94
N ARG A 10 -0.25 17.09 -11.90
CA ARG A 10 -0.93 17.78 -10.79
C ARG A 10 -2.29 17.17 -10.46
N ALA A 11 -3.16 17.02 -11.46
CA ALA A 11 -4.50 16.47 -11.26
C ALA A 11 -4.48 15.04 -10.70
N ALA A 12 -3.54 14.19 -11.13
CA ALA A 12 -3.42 12.83 -10.63
C ALA A 12 -2.87 12.80 -9.19
N VAL A 13 -1.94 13.71 -8.87
CA VAL A 13 -1.42 13.86 -7.50
C VAL A 13 -2.52 14.37 -6.57
N ASP A 14 -3.30 15.38 -6.98
CA ASP A 14 -4.41 15.91 -6.18
C ASP A 14 -5.44 14.82 -5.89
N ALA A 15 -5.84 14.04 -6.90
CA ALA A 15 -6.76 12.91 -6.71
C ALA A 15 -6.21 11.84 -5.75
N ALA A 16 -4.91 11.54 -5.80
CA ALA A 16 -4.29 10.61 -4.87
C ALA A 16 -4.26 11.17 -3.44
N LEU A 17 -3.96 12.46 -3.27
CA LEU A 17 -3.98 13.13 -1.97
C LEU A 17 -5.39 13.16 -1.36
N GLU A 18 -6.41 13.45 -2.17
CA GLU A 18 -7.81 13.42 -1.73
C GLU A 18 -8.23 12.02 -1.27
N ALA A 19 -7.88 10.98 -2.03
CA ALA A 19 -8.18 9.60 -1.65
C ALA A 19 -7.49 9.21 -0.33
N LEU A 20 -6.22 9.56 -0.15
CA LEU A 20 -5.47 9.30 1.08
C LEU A 20 -6.04 10.06 2.27
N ALA A 21 -6.46 11.32 2.08
CA ALA A 21 -7.03 12.15 3.15
C ALA A 21 -8.42 11.66 3.61
N GLY A 22 -9.18 11.00 2.73
CA GLY A 22 -10.49 10.43 3.06
C GLY A 22 -10.44 9.04 3.69
N ALA A 23 -9.32 8.34 3.58
CA ALA A 23 -9.18 6.95 4.01
C ALA A 23 -9.01 6.83 5.53
N LYS A 24 -9.47 5.70 6.09
CA LYS A 24 -9.25 5.33 7.50
C LYS A 24 -8.52 4.01 7.64
N ARG A 25 -8.72 3.09 6.69
CA ARG A 25 -8.13 1.75 6.68
C ARG A 25 -7.59 1.44 5.29
N VAL A 26 -6.26 1.42 5.20
CA VAL A 26 -5.54 1.32 3.93
C VAL A 26 -4.80 -0.01 3.81
N ILE A 27 -4.91 -0.64 2.64
CA ILE A 27 -4.00 -1.73 2.23
C ILE A 27 -2.96 -1.19 1.25
N LEU A 28 -1.70 -1.39 1.57
CA LEU A 28 -0.57 -1.15 0.69
C LEU A 28 -0.18 -2.48 0.04
N ALA A 29 -0.01 -2.47 -1.27
CA ALA A 29 0.44 -3.62 -2.02
C ALA A 29 1.37 -3.20 -3.15
N THR A 30 2.33 -4.06 -3.47
CA THR A 30 3.19 -3.93 -4.64
C THR A 30 3.24 -5.25 -5.41
N HIS A 31 4.06 -5.29 -6.45
CA HIS A 31 4.17 -6.43 -7.32
C HIS A 31 4.83 -7.65 -6.65
N MET A 32 4.67 -8.82 -7.28
CA MET A 32 5.40 -10.03 -6.90
C MET A 32 6.90 -9.79 -6.83
N ASN A 33 7.54 -10.32 -5.78
CA ASN A 33 8.96 -10.14 -5.48
C ASN A 33 9.33 -8.65 -5.41
N ALA A 34 8.69 -7.93 -4.49
CA ALA A 34 8.94 -6.52 -4.22
C ALA A 34 10.45 -6.23 -4.19
N ASP A 35 10.88 -5.20 -4.89
CA ASP A 35 12.24 -4.71 -4.85
C ASP A 35 12.37 -3.51 -3.90
N GLY A 36 13.46 -2.76 -4.00
CA GLY A 36 13.70 -1.61 -3.14
C GLY A 36 12.72 -0.46 -3.37
N ASP A 37 12.18 -0.28 -4.59
CA ASP A 37 11.25 0.80 -4.88
C ASP A 37 9.86 0.45 -4.36
N GLY A 38 9.37 -0.76 -4.67
CA GLY A 38 8.12 -1.28 -4.11
C GLY A 38 8.11 -1.32 -2.57
N ALA A 39 9.09 -2.02 -1.97
CA ALA A 39 9.15 -2.17 -0.51
C ALA A 39 9.44 -0.85 0.21
N GLY A 40 10.26 0.02 -0.39
CA GLY A 40 10.58 1.33 0.17
C GLY A 40 9.39 2.29 0.12
N SER A 41 8.67 2.32 -1.00
CA SER A 41 7.45 3.11 -1.16
C SER A 41 6.36 2.69 -0.17
N GLU A 42 6.18 1.37 0.02
CA GLU A 42 5.25 0.83 1.02
C GLU A 42 5.61 1.25 2.44
N ALA A 43 6.88 1.10 2.84
CA ALA A 43 7.33 1.48 4.16
C ALA A 43 7.19 2.98 4.43
N ALA A 44 7.52 3.82 3.44
CA ALA A 44 7.38 5.27 3.55
C ALA A 44 5.92 5.69 3.72
N LEU A 45 5.01 5.13 2.90
CA LEU A 45 3.59 5.46 2.97
C LEU A 45 2.93 4.90 4.23
N LEU A 46 3.32 3.70 4.67
CA LEU A 46 2.89 3.13 5.95
C LEU A 46 3.23 4.06 7.12
N SER A 47 4.45 4.59 7.16
CA SER A 47 4.89 5.53 8.21
C SER A 47 4.09 6.83 8.18
N LEU A 48 3.93 7.43 6.99
CA LEU A 48 3.18 8.67 6.82
C LEU A 48 1.72 8.53 7.26
N LEU A 49 1.05 7.47 6.80
CA LEU A 49 -0.35 7.21 7.14
C LEU A 49 -0.54 7.01 8.65
N GLY A 50 0.37 6.28 9.29
CA GLY A 50 0.36 6.09 10.74
C GLY A 50 0.48 7.41 11.52
N GLU A 51 1.34 8.34 11.07
CA GLU A 51 1.46 9.67 11.69
C GLU A 51 0.20 10.53 11.54
N THR A 52 -0.60 10.27 10.50
CA THR A 52 -1.89 10.96 10.26
C THR A 52 -3.10 10.29 10.94
N GLY A 53 -2.89 9.19 11.67
CA GLY A 53 -3.95 8.46 12.38
C GLY A 53 -4.75 7.49 11.49
N VAL A 54 -4.26 7.22 10.27
CA VAL A 54 -4.84 6.22 9.37
C VAL A 54 -4.27 4.84 9.72
N GLU A 55 -5.13 3.83 9.81
CA GLU A 55 -4.67 2.45 10.00
C GLU A 55 -4.26 1.85 8.65
N ALA A 56 -3.00 1.44 8.51
CA ALA A 56 -2.53 0.82 7.27
C ALA A 56 -1.76 -0.48 7.50
N TRP A 57 -1.80 -1.37 6.50
CA TRP A 57 -1.07 -2.63 6.48
C TRP A 57 -0.49 -2.90 5.09
N ILE A 58 0.67 -3.55 5.06
CA ILE A 58 1.29 -4.07 3.85
C ILE A 58 0.82 -5.50 3.64
N VAL A 59 0.24 -5.78 2.47
CA VAL A 59 -0.20 -7.11 2.05
C VAL A 59 0.27 -7.35 0.63
N ASN A 60 1.33 -8.15 0.49
CA ASN A 60 1.96 -8.44 -0.80
C ASN A 60 1.65 -9.85 -1.31
N PRO A 61 1.66 -10.07 -2.63
CA PRO A 61 1.47 -11.40 -3.20
C PRO A 61 2.57 -12.41 -2.82
N THR A 62 3.76 -11.89 -2.50
CA THR A 62 4.91 -12.63 -1.96
C THR A 62 5.33 -12.02 -0.63
N PRO A 63 6.02 -12.76 0.27
CA PRO A 63 6.49 -12.20 1.53
C PRO A 63 7.29 -10.90 1.33
N PHE A 64 7.12 -9.94 2.24
CA PHE A 64 7.91 -8.72 2.24
C PHE A 64 9.40 -9.07 2.38
N PRO A 65 10.31 -8.49 1.57
CA PRO A 65 11.71 -8.92 1.54
C PRO A 65 12.42 -8.70 2.88
N ASP A 66 13.10 -9.73 3.38
CA ASP A 66 13.87 -9.67 4.64
C ASP A 66 14.91 -8.54 4.63
N LEU A 67 15.53 -8.29 3.47
CA LEU A 67 16.54 -7.25 3.28
C LEU A 67 16.03 -5.84 3.64
N TYR A 68 14.73 -5.58 3.48
CA TYR A 68 14.13 -4.26 3.69
C TYR A 68 13.32 -4.16 4.98
N ARG A 69 13.26 -5.22 5.80
CA ARG A 69 12.47 -5.21 7.05
C ARG A 69 12.87 -4.09 8.02
N PHE A 70 14.10 -3.62 7.95
CA PHE A 70 14.57 -2.48 8.76
C PHE A 70 13.81 -1.17 8.48
N LEU A 71 13.13 -1.05 7.32
CA LEU A 71 12.30 0.10 6.97
C LEU A 71 10.93 0.09 7.66
N VAL A 72 10.52 -1.05 8.23
CA VAL A 72 9.21 -1.21 8.89
C VAL A 72 9.43 -1.59 10.36
N PRO A 73 9.51 -0.60 11.28
CA PRO A 73 9.79 -0.87 12.69
C PRO A 73 8.75 -1.75 13.38
N ASP A 74 7.48 -1.62 13.00
CA ASP A 74 6.38 -2.45 13.48
C ASP A 74 6.06 -3.57 12.48
N ALA A 75 6.71 -4.71 12.68
CA ALA A 75 6.52 -5.88 11.82
C ALA A 75 5.06 -6.41 11.81
N SER A 76 4.23 -6.07 12.80
CA SER A 76 2.81 -6.48 12.81
C SER A 76 1.98 -5.80 11.72
N ARG A 77 2.51 -4.75 11.10
CA ARG A 77 1.90 -4.06 9.95
C ARG A 77 2.14 -4.75 8.61
N VAL A 78 2.98 -5.78 8.57
CA VAL A 78 3.21 -6.60 7.38
C VAL A 78 2.49 -7.92 7.57
N LEU A 79 1.46 -8.16 6.76
CA LEU A 79 0.62 -9.36 6.88
C LEU A 79 0.92 -10.34 5.74
N ASP A 80 0.94 -11.63 6.07
CA ASP A 80 0.96 -12.68 5.05
C ASP A 80 -0.40 -12.70 4.34
N ALA A 81 -0.39 -12.54 3.01
CA ALA A 81 -1.60 -12.57 2.19
C ALA A 81 -2.37 -13.91 2.26
N GLN A 82 -1.81 -14.97 2.84
CA GLN A 82 -2.50 -16.24 3.12
C GLN A 82 -3.15 -16.28 4.51
N GLY A 83 -2.86 -15.32 5.38
CA GLY A 83 -3.37 -15.27 6.73
C GLY A 83 -4.79 -14.72 6.82
N GLU A 84 -5.54 -15.21 7.81
CA GLU A 84 -6.90 -14.74 8.10
C GLU A 84 -6.95 -13.24 8.43
N GLU A 85 -5.92 -12.72 9.11
CA GLU A 85 -5.80 -11.29 9.41
C GLU A 85 -5.71 -10.46 8.13
N ALA A 86 -4.92 -10.87 7.14
CA ALA A 86 -4.82 -10.17 5.86
C ALA A 86 -6.16 -10.17 5.13
N ALA A 87 -6.85 -11.31 5.11
CA ALA A 87 -8.20 -11.39 4.52
C ALA A 87 -9.19 -10.45 5.22
N ARG A 88 -9.17 -10.40 6.56
CA ARG A 88 -10.03 -9.50 7.33
C ARG A 88 -9.72 -8.03 7.04
N ARG A 89 -8.44 -7.63 7.09
CA ARG A 89 -8.03 -6.24 6.86
C ARG A 89 -8.29 -5.80 5.42
N CYS A 90 -8.08 -6.66 4.43
CA CYS A 90 -8.44 -6.35 3.05
C CYS A 90 -9.95 -6.15 2.86
N ALA A 91 -10.79 -6.94 3.55
CA ALA A 91 -12.24 -6.78 3.49
C ALA A 91 -12.74 -5.52 4.23
N GLU A 92 -12.05 -5.09 5.28
CA GLU A 92 -12.38 -3.88 6.05
C GLU A 92 -11.83 -2.59 5.42
N ALA A 93 -10.87 -2.69 4.51
CA ALA A 93 -10.20 -1.55 3.92
C ALA A 93 -11.15 -0.69 3.07
N ASP A 94 -11.02 0.63 3.23
CA ASP A 94 -11.72 1.63 2.44
C ASP A 94 -10.85 2.22 1.32
N LEU A 95 -9.55 1.88 1.30
CA LEU A 95 -8.65 2.22 0.20
C LEU A 95 -7.57 1.14 0.04
N CYS A 96 -7.24 0.81 -1.22
CA CYS A 96 -6.03 0.09 -1.55
C CYS A 96 -5.12 0.94 -2.43
N VAL A 97 -3.85 1.08 -2.01
CA VAL A 97 -2.81 1.77 -2.75
C VAL A 97 -1.86 0.74 -3.33
N VAL A 98 -1.81 0.70 -4.66
CA VAL A 98 -0.91 -0.18 -5.40
C VAL A 98 0.32 0.60 -5.82
N LEU A 99 1.49 0.16 -5.38
CA LEU A 99 2.76 0.85 -5.56
C LEU A 99 3.66 0.08 -6.54
N ASP A 100 4.46 0.82 -7.32
CA ASP A 100 5.46 0.29 -8.25
C ASP A 100 4.93 -0.70 -9.32
N THR A 101 3.66 -0.55 -9.71
CA THR A 101 3.09 -1.30 -10.83
C THR A 101 1.87 -0.61 -11.44
N GLY A 102 1.81 -0.59 -12.78
CA GLY A 102 0.64 -0.16 -13.54
C GLY A 102 -0.35 -1.29 -13.85
N GLU A 103 0.02 -2.54 -13.56
CA GLU A 103 -0.76 -3.72 -13.92
C GLU A 103 -1.33 -4.43 -12.68
N LYS A 104 -2.67 -4.56 -12.62
CA LYS A 104 -3.38 -5.24 -11.52
C LYS A 104 -3.01 -6.73 -11.40
N SER A 105 -2.58 -7.37 -12.48
CA SER A 105 -2.11 -8.76 -12.45
C SER A 105 -0.86 -8.94 -11.58
N ARG A 106 -0.02 -7.90 -11.44
CA ARG A 106 1.26 -7.98 -10.73
C ARG A 106 1.11 -8.05 -9.21
N ILE A 107 -0.02 -7.63 -8.64
CA ILE A 107 -0.33 -7.82 -7.20
C ILE A 107 -0.95 -9.19 -6.90
N GLY A 108 -1.09 -10.07 -7.92
CA GLY A 108 -1.42 -11.48 -7.77
C GLY A 108 -2.66 -11.75 -6.91
N ARG A 109 -2.49 -12.54 -5.85
CA ARG A 109 -3.56 -12.96 -4.93
C ARG A 109 -4.20 -11.82 -4.13
N VAL A 110 -3.55 -10.66 -4.04
CA VAL A 110 -4.09 -9.50 -3.33
C VAL A 110 -5.24 -8.87 -4.13
N ASN A 111 -5.18 -8.94 -5.47
CA ASN A 111 -6.19 -8.36 -6.36
C ASN A 111 -7.64 -8.80 -6.01
N PRO A 112 -7.96 -10.10 -5.89
CA PRO A 112 -9.31 -10.51 -5.49
C PRO A 112 -9.67 -10.14 -4.04
N MET A 113 -8.70 -9.96 -3.14
CA MET A 113 -8.96 -9.62 -1.73
C MET A 113 -9.47 -8.18 -1.57
N ILE A 114 -9.02 -7.26 -2.42
CA ILE A 114 -9.40 -5.85 -2.39
C ILE A 114 -10.54 -5.50 -3.36
N SER A 115 -10.83 -6.37 -4.33
CA SER A 115 -11.91 -6.17 -5.31
C SER A 115 -13.32 -6.39 -4.73
N ALA A 116 -13.41 -6.92 -3.51
CA ALA A 116 -14.67 -7.16 -2.81
C ALA A 116 -15.17 -5.96 -1.99
N SER A 117 -14.34 -4.93 -1.81
CA SER A 117 -14.74 -3.69 -1.13
C SER A 117 -15.31 -2.70 -2.16
N PRO A 118 -16.52 -2.13 -1.93
CA PRO A 118 -17.08 -1.15 -2.86
C PRO A 118 -16.19 0.10 -2.89
N ALA A 119 -15.94 0.59 -4.10
CA ALA A 119 -15.24 1.86 -4.37
C ALA A 119 -16.01 3.07 -3.83
#